data_AF-A0A2H5FM21-F1
#
_entry.id   AF-A0A2H5FM21-F1
#
_cell.length_a   1.000
_cell.length_b   1.000
_cell.length_c   1.000
_cell.angle_alpha   90.00
_cell.angle_beta   90.00
_cell.angle_gamma   90.00
#
_symmetry.space_group_name_H-M   'P 1'
#
loop_
_entity.id
_entity.type
_entity.pdbx_description
1 polymer ?
#
loop_
_entity_poly.entity_id
_entity_poly.type
_entity_poly.pdbx_seq_one_letter_code
_entity_poly.pdbx_strand_id
1 'polypeptide(L)'
;MIINLIRSFKMPHIIQNHSGFIYFYEQAYYERVRTAINAKDEKIAAKKLSPKILEESPYKLHVSLDFSSFHTHAAELKKILIHYLEDNTISSFKIVDWERQESDLKTLQQQLKLLHELKILRSRHHANENDMHYHQAHYNWKRSYLHCLGLPLNMASFWEISDQNLDNLTKIIEMQIDSITRFKMNGQFTIYIKEHFNKESLRELCYELHDYLKTNSVRPGQLLDVQTAITPHISLRQEYLLQDFTSFCSQGVTDPEKRINSVPHIHTEEERRKRVQVANEQKNSALYVYLKNNFINTTGLDSLSLFSAEKMGGQKQISVPQDTSAATLS
;
A
#
# COMPACT_ATOMS: atom_id res chain seq x y z
N MET A 1 -30.03 32.77 31.23
CA MET A 1 -31.17 31.82 31.32
C MET A 1 -31.67 31.64 29.89
N ILE A 2 -31.04 30.79 29.07
CA ILE A 2 -31.14 29.32 28.91
C ILE A 2 -29.76 28.87 28.33
N ILE A 3 -28.88 28.21 29.08
CA ILE A 3 -28.68 26.75 29.23
C ILE A 3 -28.48 25.99 27.89
N ASN A 4 -27.23 25.57 27.66
CA ASN A 4 -26.74 24.32 27.07
C ASN A 4 -27.45 23.72 25.84
N LEU A 5 -26.77 23.70 24.68
CA LEU A 5 -26.54 22.48 23.87
C LEU A 5 -25.70 22.77 22.60
N ILE A 6 -24.36 22.84 22.72
CA ILE A 6 -23.49 22.36 21.63
C ILE A 6 -22.42 21.51 22.32
N ARG A 7 -22.79 20.23 22.56
CA ARG A 7 -21.84 19.18 22.88
C ARG A 7 -20.87 19.05 21.70
N SER A 8 -19.58 19.23 21.98
CA SER A 8 -18.50 18.32 21.58
C SER A 8 -18.82 17.39 20.40
N PHE A 9 -18.75 17.90 19.17
CA PHE A 9 -18.44 17.05 18.02
C PHE A 9 -16.92 17.15 17.79
N LYS A 10 -16.20 16.11 18.25
CA LYS A 10 -14.79 15.91 17.91
C LYS A 10 -14.74 15.52 16.43
N MET A 11 -14.62 16.50 15.52
CA MET A 11 -14.40 16.17 14.11
C MET A 11 -13.10 15.37 13.97
N PRO A 12 -13.05 14.29 13.16
CA PRO A 12 -11.83 13.56 12.89
C PRO A 12 -10.80 14.47 12.21
N HIS A 13 -9.56 14.44 12.68
CA HIS A 13 -8.48 15.20 12.07
C HIS A 13 -7.97 14.50 10.81
N ILE A 14 -7.95 15.26 9.71
CA ILE A 14 -7.45 14.81 8.41
C ILE A 14 -6.01 15.31 8.27
N ILE A 15 -5.06 14.38 8.14
CA ILE A 15 -3.73 14.71 7.60
C ILE A 15 -3.64 14.06 6.23
N GLN A 16 -3.53 14.88 5.19
CA GLN A 16 -2.97 14.44 3.92
C GLN A 16 -1.47 14.27 4.12
N ASN A 17 -1.03 13.06 4.39
CA ASN A 17 0.39 12.79 4.56
C ASN A 17 1.03 12.59 3.18
N HIS A 18 2.31 12.91 3.03
CA HIS A 18 3.04 12.93 1.74
C HIS A 18 3.23 11.55 1.06
N SER A 19 2.47 10.53 1.45
CA SER A 19 2.64 9.11 1.09
C SER A 19 1.56 8.54 0.17
N GLY A 20 0.76 9.39 -0.50
CA GLY A 20 -0.32 8.96 -1.39
C GLY A 20 -1.46 8.21 -0.68
N PHE A 21 -1.70 8.55 0.59
CA PHE A 21 -2.85 8.11 1.37
C PHE A 21 -3.45 9.30 2.13
N ILE A 22 -4.75 9.25 2.33
CA ILE A 22 -5.48 10.18 3.21
C ILE A 22 -5.70 9.47 4.54
N TYR A 23 -5.17 10.03 5.63
CA TYR A 23 -5.29 9.46 6.97
C TYR A 23 -6.36 10.17 7.79
N PHE A 24 -7.09 9.37 8.57
CA PHE A 24 -8.12 9.80 9.51
C PHE A 24 -7.80 9.22 10.87
N TYR A 25 -7.75 10.09 11.88
CA TYR A 25 -7.30 9.75 13.22
C TYR A 25 -8.35 10.11 14.26
N GLU A 26 -8.48 9.25 15.28
CA GLU A 26 -9.14 9.62 16.53
C GLU A 26 -8.32 10.73 17.21
N GLN A 27 -8.98 11.68 17.88
CA GLN A 27 -8.34 12.89 18.42
C GLN A 27 -7.11 12.59 19.29
N ALA A 28 -7.26 11.68 20.27
CA ALA A 28 -6.18 11.38 21.18
C ALA A 28 -5.03 10.68 20.43
N TYR A 29 -5.33 9.80 19.48
CA TYR A 29 -4.33 9.19 18.62
C TYR A 29 -3.62 10.22 17.74
N TYR A 30 -4.36 11.15 17.13
CA TYR A 30 -3.83 12.26 16.34
C TYR A 30 -2.83 13.08 17.15
N GLU A 31 -3.19 13.53 18.35
CA GLU A 31 -2.30 14.35 19.18
C GLU A 31 -1.03 13.58 19.56
N ARG A 32 -1.11 12.26 19.76
CA ARG A 32 0.07 11.41 19.99
C ARG A 32 0.98 11.34 18.77
N VAL A 33 0.41 11.05 17.59
CA VAL A 33 1.14 11.00 16.32
C VAL A 33 1.77 12.35 16.01
N ARG A 34 0.98 13.43 16.12
CA ARG A 34 1.44 14.81 15.92
C ARG A 34 2.54 15.18 16.91
N THR A 35 2.40 14.85 18.19
CA THR A 35 3.45 15.09 19.19
C THR A 35 4.72 14.30 18.83
N ALA A 36 4.59 13.05 18.38
CA ALA A 36 5.73 12.25 17.96
C ALA A 36 6.43 12.81 16.71
N ILE A 37 5.66 13.35 15.75
CA ILE A 37 6.17 14.03 14.56
C ILE A 37 6.87 15.34 14.95
N ASN A 38 6.19 16.19 15.73
CA ASN A 38 6.64 17.53 16.08
C ASN A 38 7.73 17.55 17.15
N ALA A 39 7.88 16.50 17.95
CA ALA A 39 8.95 16.41 18.93
C ALA A 39 10.35 16.32 18.28
N LYS A 40 10.48 16.22 16.94
CA LYS A 40 11.78 16.23 16.25
C LYS A 40 11.74 16.92 14.87
N ASP A 41 12.28 18.14 14.85
CA ASP A 41 12.76 18.85 13.66
C ASP A 41 13.99 18.20 12.97
N GLU A 42 14.40 16.99 13.34
CA GLU A 42 15.48 16.28 12.65
C GLU A 42 15.17 14.78 12.54
N LYS A 43 14.98 14.32 11.30
CA LYS A 43 15.24 12.95 10.81
C LYS A 43 14.92 11.82 11.80
N ILE A 44 13.67 11.68 12.23
CA ILE A 44 13.23 10.40 12.79
C ILE A 44 13.03 9.41 11.65
N ALA A 45 13.98 8.51 11.48
CA ALA A 45 13.72 7.24 10.82
C ALA A 45 12.52 6.57 11.52
N ALA A 46 11.53 6.10 10.74
CA ALA A 46 10.30 5.42 11.20
C ALA A 46 10.52 4.35 12.29
N LYS A 47 11.76 3.87 12.46
CA LYS A 47 12.25 2.94 13.48
C LYS A 47 11.99 3.37 14.94
N LYS A 48 11.92 4.67 15.28
CA LYS A 48 11.84 5.16 16.69
C LYS A 48 10.42 5.46 17.23
N LEU A 49 9.35 5.12 16.52
CA LEU A 49 7.99 5.24 17.08
C LEU A 49 7.79 4.13 18.12
N SER A 50 7.76 4.51 19.41
CA SER A 50 7.71 3.65 20.59
C SER A 50 6.31 3.68 21.26
N PRO A 51 6.06 2.91 22.35
CA PRO A 51 4.94 1.98 22.55
C PRO A 51 3.51 2.55 22.61
N LYS A 52 3.30 3.87 22.58
CA LYS A 52 1.94 4.45 22.56
C LYS A 52 1.24 4.39 21.20
N ILE A 53 1.99 4.14 20.13
CA ILE A 53 1.45 3.80 18.79
C ILE A 53 1.26 2.28 18.66
N LEU A 54 1.84 1.49 19.57
CA LEU A 54 1.66 0.04 19.66
C LEU A 54 0.44 -0.38 20.50
N GLU A 55 -0.40 0.57 20.93
CA GLU A 55 -1.82 0.32 21.29
C GLU A 55 -2.66 -0.10 20.06
N GLU A 56 -2.01 -0.41 18.94
CA GLU A 56 -2.63 -1.05 17.81
C GLU A 56 -2.47 -2.56 17.95
N SER A 57 -3.52 -3.29 17.60
CA SER A 57 -3.42 -4.73 17.43
C SER A 57 -2.32 -5.05 16.40
N PRO A 58 -1.63 -6.22 16.51
CA PRO A 58 -0.80 -6.71 15.40
C PRO A 58 -1.60 -6.92 14.11
N TYR A 59 -2.93 -6.88 14.21
CA TYR A 59 -3.88 -7.02 13.13
C TYR A 59 -4.45 -5.69 12.68
N LYS A 60 -4.71 -5.61 11.38
CA LYS A 60 -5.48 -4.54 10.72
C LYS A 60 -6.44 -5.14 9.72
N LEU A 61 -7.52 -4.43 9.42
CA LEU A 61 -8.47 -4.85 8.38
C LEU A 61 -8.16 -4.12 7.08
N HIS A 62 -8.26 -4.82 5.97
CA HIS A 62 -8.29 -4.24 4.64
C HIS A 62 -9.67 -4.45 4.01
N VAL A 63 -10.23 -3.38 3.44
CA VAL A 63 -11.40 -3.47 2.55
C VAL A 63 -10.91 -3.30 1.12
N SER A 64 -11.19 -4.31 0.30
CA SER A 64 -10.71 -4.40 -1.07
C SER A 64 -11.87 -4.48 -2.05
N LEU A 65 -11.88 -3.55 -3.00
CA LEU A 65 -12.90 -3.44 -4.03
C LEU A 65 -12.27 -3.61 -5.40
N ASP A 66 -13.07 -4.01 -6.39
CA ASP A 66 -12.69 -3.80 -7.79
C ASP A 66 -12.51 -2.31 -8.06
N PHE A 67 -11.51 -1.97 -8.87
CA PHE A 67 -11.11 -0.59 -9.08
C PHE A 67 -12.24 0.28 -9.65
N SER A 68 -13.07 -0.27 -10.53
CA SER A 68 -14.21 0.45 -11.10
C SER A 68 -15.25 0.84 -10.05
N SER A 69 -15.35 0.04 -8.98
CA SER A 69 -16.29 0.27 -7.88
C SER A 69 -15.73 1.19 -6.81
N PHE A 70 -14.41 1.31 -6.69
CA PHE A 70 -13.76 2.10 -5.65
C PHE A 70 -14.24 3.54 -5.63
N HIS A 71 -14.19 4.25 -6.76
CA HIS A 71 -14.56 5.67 -6.84
C HIS A 71 -16.04 5.93 -6.50
N THR A 72 -16.92 4.99 -6.85
CA THR A 72 -18.37 5.10 -6.59
C THR A 72 -18.69 4.92 -5.10
N HIS A 73 -18.02 3.99 -4.43
CA HIS A 73 -18.40 3.59 -3.07
C HIS A 73 -17.52 4.20 -1.97
N ALA A 74 -16.39 4.83 -2.32
CA ALA A 74 -15.44 5.30 -1.34
C ALA A 74 -16.00 6.35 -0.37
N ALA A 75 -16.88 7.23 -0.86
CA ALA A 75 -17.49 8.27 -0.03
C ALA A 75 -18.37 7.67 1.09
N GLU A 76 -19.14 6.63 0.78
CA GLU A 76 -20.06 6.03 1.75
C GLU A 76 -19.32 5.11 2.73
N LEU A 77 -18.38 4.30 2.26
CA LEU A 77 -17.51 3.51 3.13
C LEU A 77 -16.72 4.40 4.09
N LYS A 78 -16.26 5.57 3.62
CA LYS A 78 -15.62 6.56 4.49
C LYS A 78 -16.56 7.06 5.59
N LYS A 79 -17.84 7.30 5.32
CA LYS A 79 -18.80 7.73 6.36
C LYS A 79 -18.98 6.65 7.43
N ILE A 80 -19.14 5.39 7.03
CA ILE A 80 -19.20 4.25 7.96
C ILE A 80 -17.93 4.24 8.84
N LEU A 81 -16.75 4.35 8.24
CA LEU A 81 -15.50 4.34 8.99
C LEU A 81 -15.33 5.54 9.93
N ILE A 82 -15.83 6.73 9.55
CA ILE A 82 -15.84 7.91 10.42
C ILE A 82 -16.72 7.65 11.65
N HIS A 83 -17.91 7.08 11.47
CA HIS A 83 -18.80 6.74 12.59
C HIS A 83 -18.08 5.84 13.62
N TYR A 84 -17.45 4.75 13.16
CA TYR A 84 -16.71 3.84 14.06
C TYR A 84 -15.40 4.43 14.62
N LEU A 85 -14.84 5.46 13.97
CA LEU A 85 -13.72 6.22 14.48
C LEU A 85 -14.17 7.14 15.64
N GLU A 86 -15.29 7.84 15.46
CA GLU A 86 -15.90 8.72 16.47
C GLU A 86 -16.39 7.94 17.69
N ASP A 87 -16.94 6.75 17.47
CA ASP A 87 -17.37 5.81 18.52
C ASP A 87 -16.20 5.04 19.15
N ASN A 88 -14.95 5.42 18.83
CA ASN A 88 -13.75 4.89 19.45
C ASN A 88 -13.58 3.36 19.24
N THR A 89 -14.18 2.77 18.21
CA THR A 89 -14.02 1.35 17.86
C THR A 89 -12.67 1.08 17.21
N ILE A 90 -12.22 1.99 16.33
CA ILE A 90 -10.93 1.91 15.62
C ILE A 90 -10.01 3.06 16.04
N SER A 91 -8.69 2.90 15.87
CA SER A 91 -7.71 3.96 16.23
C SER A 91 -7.56 4.99 15.11
N SER A 92 -7.49 4.48 13.89
CA SER A 92 -7.34 5.26 12.68
C SER A 92 -7.73 4.42 11.48
N PHE A 93 -7.93 5.10 10.35
CA PHE A 93 -7.98 4.42 9.06
C PHE A 93 -7.33 5.31 8.00
N LYS A 94 -6.96 4.69 6.89
CA LYS A 94 -6.47 5.39 5.72
C LYS A 94 -7.13 4.88 4.45
N ILE A 95 -7.26 5.79 3.50
CA ILE A 95 -7.77 5.53 2.16
C ILE A 95 -6.66 5.86 1.16
N VAL A 96 -6.54 5.06 0.10
CA VAL A 96 -5.67 5.37 -1.04
C VAL A 96 -6.09 6.68 -1.69
N ASP A 97 -5.14 7.60 -1.85
CA ASP A 97 -5.31 8.82 -2.64
C ASP A 97 -4.98 8.51 -4.10
N TRP A 98 -5.95 7.96 -4.83
CA TRP A 98 -5.68 7.43 -6.17
C TRP A 98 -5.22 8.52 -7.15
N GLU A 99 -5.79 9.71 -7.10
CA GLU A 99 -5.42 10.81 -8.02
C GLU A 99 -3.93 11.16 -7.88
N ARG A 100 -3.45 11.25 -6.64
CA ARG A 100 -2.04 11.48 -6.36
C ARG A 100 -1.17 10.28 -6.78
N GLN A 101 -1.57 9.07 -6.39
CA GLN A 101 -0.85 7.84 -6.74
C GLN A 101 -0.75 7.62 -8.24
N GLU A 102 -1.77 8.03 -9.02
CA GLU A 102 -1.76 7.94 -10.47
C GLU A 102 -0.75 8.90 -11.10
N SER A 103 -0.63 10.12 -10.55
CA SER A 103 0.40 11.06 -10.97
C SER A 103 1.80 10.51 -10.69
N ASP A 104 2.02 9.97 -9.48
CA ASP A 104 3.29 9.35 -9.10
C ASP A 104 3.62 8.14 -9.98
N LEU A 105 2.62 7.30 -10.29
CA LEU A 105 2.75 6.15 -11.18
C LEU A 105 3.19 6.56 -12.59
N LYS A 106 2.57 7.61 -13.17
CA LYS A 106 2.95 8.12 -14.51
C LYS A 106 4.39 8.58 -14.54
N THR A 107 4.83 9.29 -13.51
CA THR A 107 6.23 9.72 -13.37
C THR A 107 7.18 8.53 -13.27
N LEU A 108 6.86 7.53 -12.43
CA LEU A 108 7.69 6.33 -12.29
C LEU A 108 7.76 5.52 -13.59
N GLN A 109 6.65 5.36 -14.31
CA GLN A 109 6.61 4.69 -15.62
C GLN A 109 7.48 5.42 -16.65
N GLN A 110 7.44 6.75 -16.67
CA GLN A 110 8.30 7.54 -17.54
C GLN A 110 9.77 7.41 -17.16
N GLN A 111 10.11 7.40 -15.87
CA GLN A 111 11.48 7.13 -15.41
C GLN A 111 11.94 5.74 -15.85
N LEU A 112 11.13 4.70 -15.66
CA LEU A 112 11.46 3.33 -16.05
C LEU A 112 11.73 3.22 -17.55
N LYS A 113 10.88 3.84 -18.38
CA LYS A 113 11.08 3.92 -19.83
C LYS A 113 12.43 4.54 -20.18
N LEU A 114 12.77 5.68 -19.57
CA LEU A 114 14.05 6.34 -19.79
C LEU A 114 15.22 5.47 -19.34
N LEU A 115 15.14 4.76 -18.21
CA LEU A 115 16.21 3.84 -17.79
C LEU A 115 16.42 2.69 -18.78
N HIS A 116 15.35 2.14 -19.36
CA HIS A 116 15.45 1.15 -20.43
C HIS A 116 16.09 1.72 -21.71
N GLU A 117 15.74 2.95 -22.10
CA GLU A 117 16.38 3.65 -23.22
C GLU A 117 17.89 3.81 -22.99
N LEU A 118 18.32 4.14 -21.77
CA LEU A 118 19.75 4.22 -21.42
C LEU A 118 20.44 2.86 -21.56
N LYS A 119 19.83 1.77 -21.08
CA LYS A 119 20.39 0.41 -21.22
C LYS A 119 20.64 0.08 -22.69
N ILE A 120 19.64 0.29 -23.54
CA ILE A 120 19.74 0.04 -24.99
C ILE A 120 20.85 0.91 -25.60
N LEU A 121 20.90 2.19 -25.24
CA LEU A 121 21.89 3.13 -25.74
C LEU A 121 23.32 2.70 -25.39
N ARG A 122 23.56 2.30 -24.14
CA ARG A 122 24.87 1.78 -23.68
C ARG A 122 25.24 0.48 -24.37
N SER A 123 24.32 -0.48 -24.46
CA SER A 123 24.58 -1.74 -25.14
C SER A 123 24.99 -1.54 -26.61
N ARG A 124 24.37 -0.57 -27.31
CA ARG A 124 24.75 -0.22 -28.69
C ARG A 124 26.15 0.38 -28.78
N HIS A 125 26.50 1.29 -27.86
CA HIS A 125 27.83 1.89 -27.81
C HIS A 125 28.92 0.88 -27.47
N HIS A 126 28.67 -0.04 -26.53
CA HIS A 126 29.61 -1.13 -26.24
C HIS A 126 29.82 -2.07 -27.43
N ALA A 127 28.81 -2.28 -28.26
CA ALA A 127 28.92 -3.09 -29.47
C ALA A 127 29.63 -2.36 -30.63
N ASN A 128 29.69 -1.02 -30.58
CA ASN A 128 30.31 -0.18 -31.60
C ASN A 128 30.99 1.04 -30.95
N GLU A 129 32.24 0.86 -30.53
CA GLU A 129 33.01 1.84 -29.75
C GLU A 129 33.19 3.21 -30.46
N ASN A 130 32.94 3.28 -31.77
CA ASN A 130 33.01 4.50 -32.59
C ASN A 130 31.64 5.12 -32.92
N ASP A 131 30.59 4.84 -32.15
CA ASP A 131 29.27 5.45 -32.35
C ASP A 131 29.29 6.97 -32.06
N MET A 132 29.56 7.77 -33.10
CA MET A 132 29.57 9.24 -33.01
C MET A 132 28.23 9.83 -32.60
N HIS A 133 27.12 9.09 -32.73
CA HIS A 133 25.79 9.55 -32.33
C HIS A 133 25.49 9.30 -30.84
N TYR A 134 26.30 8.48 -30.17
CA TYR A 134 26.12 8.14 -28.76
C TYR A 134 26.13 9.38 -27.86
N HIS A 135 27.10 10.29 -28.02
CA HIS A 135 27.21 11.47 -27.16
C HIS A 135 25.97 12.38 -27.23
N GLN A 136 25.44 12.59 -28.43
CA GLN A 136 24.23 13.40 -28.62
C GLN A 136 22.98 12.70 -28.07
N ALA A 137 22.84 11.40 -28.33
CA ALA A 137 21.72 10.61 -27.82
C ALA A 137 21.74 10.53 -26.29
N HIS A 138 22.91 10.34 -25.69
CA HIS A 138 23.11 10.30 -24.25
C HIS A 138 22.82 11.66 -23.60
N TYR A 139 23.24 12.75 -24.23
CA TYR A 139 22.88 14.10 -23.79
C TYR A 139 21.36 14.35 -23.81
N ASN A 140 20.68 13.94 -24.89
CA ASN A 140 19.23 14.07 -25.01
C ASN A 140 18.50 13.22 -23.95
N TRP A 141 18.92 11.97 -23.77
CA TRP A 141 18.41 11.11 -22.70
C TRP A 141 18.53 11.77 -21.33
N LYS A 142 19.72 12.29 -21.01
CA LYS A 142 20.03 12.94 -19.74
C LYS A 142 19.13 14.15 -19.49
N ARG A 143 18.90 14.98 -20.51
CA ARG A 143 17.97 16.11 -20.44
C ARG A 143 16.54 15.64 -20.13
N SER A 144 16.06 14.60 -20.81
CA SER A 144 14.73 14.02 -20.57
C SER A 144 14.58 13.45 -19.17
N TYR A 145 15.61 12.77 -18.66
CA TYR A 145 15.60 12.18 -17.32
C TYR A 145 15.58 13.24 -16.22
N LEU A 146 16.41 14.28 -16.32
CA LEU A 146 16.39 15.39 -15.34
C LEU A 146 15.07 16.15 -15.36
N HIS A 147 14.50 16.38 -16.54
CA HIS A 147 13.18 16.98 -16.67
C HIS A 147 12.11 16.12 -15.97
N CYS A 148 12.17 14.79 -16.13
CA CYS A 148 11.28 13.86 -15.44
C CYS A 148 11.41 13.92 -13.91
N LEU A 149 12.59 14.26 -13.38
CA LEU A 149 12.84 14.45 -11.95
C LEU A 149 12.53 15.87 -11.45
N GLY A 150 12.17 16.80 -12.35
CA GLY A 150 12.02 18.22 -12.01
C GLY A 150 13.34 18.90 -11.62
N LEU A 151 14.49 18.35 -12.05
CA LEU A 151 15.81 18.83 -11.67
C LEU A 151 16.45 19.70 -12.76
N PRO A 152 17.26 20.71 -12.39
CA PRO A 152 17.92 21.56 -13.36
C PRO A 152 19.09 20.82 -14.05
N LEU A 153 19.30 21.13 -15.34
CA LEU A 153 20.35 20.52 -16.19
C LEU A 153 21.78 20.65 -15.64
N ASN A 154 22.04 21.66 -14.80
CA ASN A 154 23.36 21.92 -14.21
C ASN A 154 23.68 21.04 -13.00
N MET A 155 22.72 20.32 -12.40
CA MET A 155 22.97 19.31 -11.35
C MET A 155 23.55 18.01 -11.89
N ALA A 156 23.80 17.95 -13.19
CA ALA A 156 24.00 16.73 -13.92
C ALA A 156 25.48 16.32 -14.09
N SER A 157 26.42 17.04 -13.49
CA SER A 157 27.85 16.69 -13.49
C SER A 157 28.18 15.45 -12.64
N PHE A 158 27.21 14.88 -11.92
CA PHE A 158 27.43 13.83 -10.91
C PHE A 158 26.91 12.41 -11.25
N TRP A 159 26.37 12.17 -12.45
CA TRP A 159 25.70 10.89 -12.75
C TRP A 159 26.50 10.00 -13.71
N GLU A 160 27.60 9.43 -13.22
CA GLU A 160 28.12 8.16 -13.75
C GLU A 160 27.38 7.02 -13.06
N ILE A 161 26.16 6.71 -13.52
CA ILE A 161 25.45 5.52 -13.06
C ILE A 161 26.18 4.32 -13.65
N SER A 162 26.88 3.48 -12.87
CA SER A 162 27.39 2.20 -13.37
C SER A 162 26.23 1.29 -13.80
N ASP A 163 26.48 0.30 -14.67
CA ASP A 163 25.41 -0.62 -15.10
C ASP A 163 24.77 -1.37 -13.92
N GLN A 164 25.57 -1.73 -12.91
CA GLN A 164 25.06 -2.32 -11.66
C GLN A 164 24.11 -1.37 -10.91
N ASN A 165 24.43 -0.07 -10.86
CA ASN A 165 23.57 0.93 -10.23
C ASN A 165 22.30 1.18 -11.06
N LEU A 166 22.38 1.07 -12.38
CA LEU A 166 21.25 1.20 -13.29
C LEU A 166 20.25 0.06 -13.12
N ASP A 167 20.73 -1.18 -12.97
CA ASP A 167 19.89 -2.34 -12.67
C ASP A 167 19.22 -2.24 -11.31
N ASN A 168 19.97 -1.81 -10.28
CA ASN A 168 19.42 -1.60 -8.95
C ASN A 168 18.33 -0.52 -8.96
N LEU A 169 18.58 0.60 -9.64
CA LEU A 169 17.60 1.69 -9.77
C LEU A 169 16.35 1.24 -10.53
N THR A 170 16.53 0.48 -11.62
CA THR A 170 15.43 -0.11 -12.40
C THR A 170 14.52 -0.95 -11.49
N LYS A 171 15.12 -1.87 -10.72
CA LYS A 171 14.39 -2.74 -9.77
C LYS A 171 13.65 -1.94 -8.71
N ILE A 172 14.25 -0.88 -8.17
CA ILE A 172 13.60 -0.01 -7.19
C ILE A 172 12.36 0.65 -7.78
N ILE A 173 12.44 1.19 -9.00
CA ILE A 173 11.32 1.83 -9.67
C ILE A 173 10.22 0.82 -10.02
N GLU A 174 10.58 -0.36 -10.53
CA GLU A 174 9.64 -1.47 -10.79
C GLU A 174 8.89 -1.86 -9.51
N MET A 175 9.60 -2.04 -8.40
CA MET A 175 8.98 -2.33 -7.10
C MET A 175 8.03 -1.23 -6.62
N GLN A 176 8.35 0.04 -6.87
CA GLN A 176 7.47 1.16 -6.54
C GLN A 176 6.21 1.16 -7.43
N ILE A 177 6.36 0.94 -8.73
CA ILE A 177 5.25 0.80 -9.68
C ILE A 177 4.31 -0.33 -9.25
N ASP A 178 4.85 -1.49 -8.90
CA ASP A 178 4.06 -2.64 -8.45
C ASP A 178 3.33 -2.35 -7.14
N SER A 179 4.01 -1.68 -6.20
CA SER A 179 3.44 -1.28 -4.92
C SER A 179 2.23 -0.35 -5.09
N ILE A 180 2.34 0.65 -5.98
CA ILE A 180 1.24 1.58 -6.28
C ILE A 180 0.11 0.85 -7.03
N THR A 181 0.46 0.09 -8.07
CA THR A 181 -0.49 -0.59 -8.95
C THR A 181 -1.34 -1.59 -8.18
N ARG A 182 -0.79 -2.24 -7.14
CA ARG A 182 -1.53 -3.16 -6.28
C ARG A 182 -2.79 -2.52 -5.70
N PHE A 183 -2.79 -1.22 -5.41
CA PHE A 183 -3.96 -0.54 -4.85
C PHE A 183 -5.15 -0.45 -5.82
N LYS A 184 -4.96 -0.71 -7.11
CA LYS A 184 -6.10 -0.95 -8.01
C LYS A 184 -6.88 -2.21 -7.63
N MET A 185 -6.19 -3.21 -7.11
CA MET A 185 -6.75 -4.53 -6.88
C MET A 185 -7.01 -4.86 -5.41
N ASN A 186 -6.26 -4.27 -4.47
CA ASN A 186 -6.33 -4.63 -3.06
C ASN A 186 -5.99 -3.47 -2.11
N GLY A 187 -6.65 -3.47 -0.95
CA GLY A 187 -6.24 -2.69 0.21
C GLY A 187 -6.44 -1.19 0.04
N GLN A 188 -7.48 -0.79 -0.70
CA GLN A 188 -7.83 0.62 -0.88
C GLN A 188 -8.17 1.30 0.44
N PHE A 189 -8.73 0.54 1.40
CA PHE A 189 -8.93 0.96 2.77
C PHE A 189 -8.06 0.12 3.69
N THR A 190 -7.39 0.77 4.64
CA THR A 190 -6.70 0.11 5.76
C THR A 190 -7.25 0.66 7.06
N ILE A 191 -7.75 -0.22 7.92
CA ILE A 191 -8.39 0.10 9.19
C ILE A 191 -7.52 -0.46 10.31
N TYR A 192 -7.04 0.43 11.19
CA TYR A 192 -6.16 0.07 12.30
C TYR A 192 -7.01 -0.26 13.54
N ILE A 193 -6.82 -1.47 14.06
CA ILE A 193 -7.56 -2.00 15.20
C ILE A 193 -6.80 -1.63 16.48
N LYS A 194 -7.51 -1.25 17.53
CA LYS A 194 -6.91 -1.00 18.85
C LYS A 194 -6.42 -2.29 19.49
N GLU A 195 -5.50 -2.20 20.44
CA GLU A 195 -5.04 -3.33 21.26
C GLU A 195 -6.16 -3.81 22.18
N HIS A 196 -6.84 -2.87 22.86
CA HIS A 196 -8.00 -3.12 23.71
C HIS A 196 -9.31 -2.75 23.00
N PHE A 197 -9.60 -3.47 21.91
CA PHE A 197 -10.82 -3.26 21.14
C PHE A 197 -12.01 -4.03 21.70
N ASN A 198 -13.21 -3.48 21.55
CA ASN A 198 -14.45 -4.20 21.77
C ASN A 198 -14.72 -5.11 20.54
N LYS A 199 -14.81 -6.42 20.77
CA LYS A 199 -14.94 -7.41 19.68
C LYS A 199 -16.30 -7.31 18.99
N GLU A 200 -17.35 -7.00 19.76
CA GLU A 200 -18.73 -6.83 19.29
C GLU A 200 -18.84 -5.60 18.38
N SER A 201 -18.31 -4.45 18.78
CA SER A 201 -18.31 -3.23 17.96
C SER A 201 -17.47 -3.39 16.69
N LEU A 202 -16.33 -4.10 16.77
CA LEU A 202 -15.53 -4.41 15.59
C LEU A 202 -16.26 -5.35 14.63
N ARG A 203 -17.04 -6.30 15.16
CA ARG A 203 -17.90 -7.18 14.37
C ARG A 203 -19.03 -6.40 13.70
N GLU A 204 -19.67 -5.48 14.42
CA GLU A 204 -20.70 -4.59 13.87
C GLU A 204 -20.15 -3.75 12.72
N LEU A 205 -18.95 -3.16 12.87
CA LEU A 205 -18.26 -2.49 11.76
C LEU A 205 -18.10 -3.40 10.54
N CYS A 206 -17.67 -4.64 10.76
CA CYS A 206 -17.50 -5.59 9.66
C CYS A 206 -18.84 -5.96 8.99
N TYR A 207 -19.92 -6.08 9.77
CA TYR A 207 -21.26 -6.34 9.23
C TYR A 207 -21.77 -5.16 8.43
N GLU A 208 -21.68 -3.93 8.95
CA GLU A 208 -22.19 -2.75 8.25
C GLU A 208 -21.45 -2.54 6.92
N LEU A 209 -20.11 -2.69 6.92
CA LEU A 209 -19.33 -2.69 5.69
C LEU A 209 -19.75 -3.80 4.72
N HIS A 210 -19.91 -5.04 5.22
CA HIS A 210 -20.30 -6.17 4.39
C HIS A 210 -21.70 -6.00 3.79
N ASP A 211 -22.67 -5.59 4.59
CA ASP A 211 -24.06 -5.43 4.19
C ASP A 211 -24.21 -4.29 3.18
N TYR A 212 -23.51 -3.17 3.38
CA TYR A 212 -23.45 -2.11 2.39
C TYR A 212 -22.89 -2.62 1.06
N LEU A 213 -21.73 -3.29 1.08
CA LEU A 213 -21.06 -3.78 -0.13
C LEU A 213 -21.89 -4.84 -0.86
N LYS A 214 -22.53 -5.73 -0.11
CA LYS A 214 -23.40 -6.78 -0.66
C LYS A 214 -24.69 -6.21 -1.25
N THR A 215 -25.36 -5.31 -0.52
CA THR A 215 -26.62 -4.68 -0.97
C THR A 215 -26.41 -3.89 -2.25
N ASN A 216 -25.27 -3.21 -2.37
CA ASN A 216 -24.93 -2.44 -3.56
C ASN A 216 -24.24 -3.27 -4.65
N SER A 217 -24.20 -4.61 -4.53
CA SER A 217 -23.59 -5.51 -5.51
C SER A 217 -22.15 -5.14 -5.89
N VAL A 218 -21.39 -4.62 -4.92
CA VAL A 218 -20.03 -4.15 -5.14
C VAL A 218 -19.13 -5.34 -5.44
N ARG A 219 -18.32 -5.25 -6.50
CA ARG A 219 -17.37 -6.32 -6.84
C ARG A 219 -16.18 -6.31 -5.87
N PRO A 220 -15.79 -7.46 -5.30
CA PRO A 220 -14.65 -7.55 -4.42
C PRO A 220 -13.35 -7.35 -5.19
N GLY A 221 -12.35 -6.81 -4.51
CA GLY A 221 -10.97 -6.78 -4.99
C GLY A 221 -10.31 -8.15 -4.88
N GLN A 222 -9.02 -8.19 -5.19
CA GLN A 222 -8.19 -9.39 -5.07
C GLN A 222 -7.70 -9.60 -3.64
N LEU A 223 -7.65 -10.84 -3.18
CA LEU A 223 -7.04 -11.21 -1.89
C LEU A 223 -5.53 -11.44 -2.07
N LEU A 224 -4.70 -10.86 -1.18
CA LEU A 224 -3.27 -11.13 -1.16
C LEU A 224 -2.95 -12.40 -0.36
N ASP A 225 -1.87 -13.10 -0.71
CA ASP A 225 -1.30 -14.25 0.01
C ASP A 225 -0.96 -13.95 1.49
N VAL A 226 -0.67 -12.70 1.77
CA VAL A 226 -0.31 -12.22 3.11
C VAL A 226 -1.52 -11.79 3.96
N GLN A 227 -2.73 -12.03 3.46
CA GLN A 227 -4.01 -11.68 4.07
C GLN A 227 -4.88 -12.92 4.26
N THR A 228 -5.81 -12.85 5.20
CA THR A 228 -6.81 -13.91 5.41
C THR A 228 -8.22 -13.34 5.28
N ALA A 229 -9.05 -13.94 4.41
CA ALA A 229 -10.36 -13.39 4.07
C ALA A 229 -11.41 -13.64 5.17
N ILE A 230 -12.01 -12.56 5.67
CA ILE A 230 -13.16 -12.61 6.57
C ILE A 230 -14.44 -12.70 5.73
N THR A 231 -14.62 -11.73 4.82
CA THR A 231 -15.68 -11.67 3.79
C THR A 231 -15.03 -11.54 2.41
N PRO A 232 -15.80 -11.54 1.29
CA PRO A 232 -15.21 -11.32 -0.04
C PRO A 232 -14.42 -10.01 -0.17
N HIS A 233 -14.82 -8.96 0.56
CA HIS A 233 -14.18 -7.63 0.49
C HIS A 233 -13.26 -7.34 1.68
N ILE A 234 -13.52 -7.96 2.83
CA ILE A 234 -12.83 -7.66 4.09
C ILE A 234 -11.83 -8.76 4.42
N SER A 235 -10.58 -8.38 4.66
CA SER A 235 -9.51 -9.31 5.02
C SER A 235 -8.72 -8.82 6.23
N LEU A 236 -8.18 -9.76 7.00
CA LEU A 236 -7.24 -9.50 8.08
C LEU A 236 -5.81 -9.47 7.52
N ARG A 237 -5.01 -8.52 8.00
CA ARG A 237 -3.59 -8.37 7.65
C ARG A 237 -2.77 -8.18 8.91
N GLN A 238 -1.55 -8.70 8.91
CA GLN A 238 -0.56 -8.53 9.96
C GLN A 238 0.75 -8.01 9.35
N GLU A 239 1.30 -6.90 9.85
CA GLU A 239 2.49 -6.28 9.25
C GLU A 239 3.82 -6.90 9.69
N TYR A 240 3.84 -7.58 10.84
CA TYR A 240 5.01 -8.19 11.47
C TYR A 240 4.65 -9.54 12.07
N LEU A 241 5.57 -10.50 12.18
CA LEU A 241 5.33 -11.73 12.96
C LEU A 241 4.94 -11.38 14.40
N LEU A 242 4.09 -12.19 15.03
CA LEU A 242 3.62 -11.91 16.40
C LEU A 242 4.77 -11.79 17.40
N GLN A 243 5.81 -12.62 17.23
CA GLN A 243 7.03 -12.56 18.05
C GLN A 243 7.76 -11.22 17.89
N ASP A 244 7.91 -10.74 16.64
CA ASP A 244 8.56 -9.46 16.37
C ASP A 244 7.73 -8.30 16.90
N PHE A 245 6.40 -8.35 16.70
CA PHE A 245 5.48 -7.36 17.25
C PHE A 245 5.60 -7.27 18.78
N THR A 246 5.57 -8.41 19.47
CA THR A 246 5.75 -8.46 20.95
C THR A 246 7.11 -7.90 21.37
N SER A 247 8.17 -8.23 20.63
CA SER A 247 9.51 -7.66 20.85
C SER A 247 9.49 -6.15 20.72
N PHE A 248 8.83 -5.60 19.70
CA PHE A 248 8.72 -4.15 19.51
C PHE A 248 7.92 -3.47 20.61
N CYS A 249 6.85 -4.10 21.10
CA CYS A 249 6.10 -3.59 22.26
C CYS A 249 6.99 -3.47 23.50
N SER A 250 7.86 -4.46 23.73
CA SER A 250 8.79 -4.45 24.87
C SER A 250 9.96 -3.49 24.72
N GLN A 251 10.51 -3.36 23.51
CA GLN A 251 11.73 -2.58 23.23
C GLN A 251 11.42 -1.14 22.83
N GLY A 252 10.18 -0.84 22.44
CA GLY A 252 9.75 0.47 21.95
C GLY A 252 10.40 0.89 20.63
N VAL A 253 10.88 -0.05 19.82
CA VAL A 253 11.55 0.25 18.55
C VAL A 253 11.07 -0.77 17.52
N THR A 254 10.67 -0.29 16.35
CA THR A 254 10.30 -1.16 15.22
C THR A 254 11.49 -1.35 14.29
N ASP A 255 11.57 -2.54 13.68
CA ASP A 255 12.54 -2.82 12.64
C ASP A 255 11.84 -2.99 11.27
N PRO A 256 11.98 -2.03 10.34
CA PRO A 256 11.39 -2.11 9.01
C PRO A 256 11.79 -3.35 8.21
N GLU A 257 12.96 -3.93 8.46
CA GLU A 257 13.44 -5.12 7.74
C GLU A 257 12.67 -6.40 8.14
N LYS A 258 12.02 -6.37 9.31
CA LYS A 258 11.14 -7.45 9.78
C LYS A 258 9.71 -7.35 9.25
N ARG A 259 9.38 -6.26 8.53
CA ARG A 259 8.04 -6.06 7.98
C ARG A 259 7.79 -7.04 6.85
N ILE A 260 6.64 -7.71 6.88
CA ILE A 260 6.24 -8.62 5.80
C ILE A 260 5.80 -7.78 4.60
N ASN A 261 6.44 -8.02 3.46
CA ASN A 261 6.15 -7.26 2.27
C ASN A 261 4.77 -7.66 1.70
N SER A 262 4.10 -6.70 1.11
CA SER A 262 2.79 -6.87 0.47
C SER A 262 2.88 -6.78 -1.06
N VAL A 263 4.07 -6.58 -1.63
CA VAL A 263 4.35 -6.65 -3.06
C VAL A 263 4.66 -8.10 -3.42
N PRO A 264 3.92 -8.72 -4.35
CA PRO A 264 3.97 -10.15 -4.58
C PRO A 264 5.27 -10.69 -5.22
N HIS A 265 6.06 -9.86 -5.89
CA HIS A 265 7.23 -10.29 -6.67
C HIS A 265 8.54 -10.41 -5.87
N ILE A 266 8.48 -10.41 -4.53
CA ILE A 266 9.67 -10.65 -3.71
C ILE A 266 9.81 -12.16 -3.47
N HIS A 267 10.68 -12.76 -4.27
CA HIS A 267 10.85 -14.22 -4.36
C HIS A 267 11.98 -14.75 -3.46
N THR A 268 12.38 -14.04 -2.41
CA THR A 268 13.35 -14.63 -1.47
C THR A 268 12.65 -15.74 -0.68
N GLU A 269 13.34 -16.85 -0.48
CA GLU A 269 12.82 -17.97 0.32
C GLU A 269 12.51 -17.53 1.77
N GLU A 270 13.28 -16.57 2.30
CA GLU A 270 13.01 -15.96 3.60
C GLU A 270 11.66 -15.22 3.62
N GLU A 271 11.39 -14.37 2.63
CA GLU A 271 10.13 -13.63 2.53
C GLU A 271 8.96 -14.61 2.35
N ARG A 272 9.13 -15.65 1.51
CA ARG A 272 8.13 -16.71 1.35
C ARG A 272 7.80 -17.39 2.68
N ARG A 273 8.80 -17.74 3.48
CA ARG A 273 8.59 -18.34 4.82
C ARG A 273 7.84 -17.40 5.75
N LYS A 274 8.24 -16.13 5.80
CA LYS A 274 7.55 -15.09 6.58
C LYS A 274 6.07 -15.02 6.20
N ARG A 275 5.75 -15.01 4.90
CA ARG A 275 4.37 -14.93 4.39
C ARG A 275 3.51 -16.14 4.78
N VAL A 276 4.06 -17.34 4.64
CA VAL A 276 3.38 -18.58 5.05
C VAL A 276 3.11 -18.58 6.55
N GLN A 277 4.11 -18.21 7.35
CA GLN A 277 3.98 -18.16 8.80
C GLN A 277 2.88 -17.16 9.22
N VAL A 278 2.85 -15.99 8.60
CA VAL A 278 1.86 -14.94 8.88
C VAL A 278 0.45 -15.38 8.50
N ALA A 279 0.28 -16.03 7.36
CA ALA A 279 -1.02 -16.58 6.97
C ALA A 279 -1.52 -17.60 8.01
N ASN A 280 -0.63 -18.44 8.54
CA ASN A 280 -0.97 -19.39 9.60
C ASN A 280 -1.29 -18.69 10.94
N GLU A 281 -0.50 -17.70 11.35
CA GLU A 281 -0.74 -16.91 12.57
C GLU A 281 -2.08 -16.17 12.49
N GLN A 282 -2.42 -15.58 11.35
CA GLN A 282 -3.70 -14.91 11.13
C GLN A 282 -4.87 -15.90 11.22
N LYS A 283 -4.81 -17.04 10.50
CA LYS A 283 -5.87 -18.06 10.49
C LYS A 283 -6.15 -18.66 11.86
N ASN A 284 -5.13 -18.76 12.70
CA ASN A 284 -5.24 -19.30 14.05
C ASN A 284 -5.52 -18.22 15.10
N SER A 285 -5.56 -16.94 14.72
CA SER A 285 -5.81 -15.85 15.67
C SER A 285 -7.24 -15.90 16.21
N ALA A 286 -7.40 -15.67 17.52
CA ALA A 286 -8.71 -15.64 18.16
C ALA A 286 -9.63 -14.56 17.55
N LEU A 287 -9.05 -13.44 17.09
CA LEU A 287 -9.79 -12.39 16.39
C LEU A 287 -10.34 -12.88 15.06
N TYR A 288 -9.50 -13.50 14.22
CA TYR A 288 -9.95 -14.02 12.94
C TYR A 288 -11.04 -15.07 13.12
N VAL A 289 -10.84 -16.05 14.00
CA VAL A 289 -11.81 -17.12 14.27
C VAL A 289 -13.14 -16.53 14.75
N TYR A 290 -13.10 -15.55 15.65
CA TYR A 290 -14.30 -14.86 16.12
C TYR A 290 -15.03 -14.16 14.98
N LEU A 291 -14.36 -13.31 14.20
CA LEU A 291 -14.99 -12.58 13.10
C LEU A 291 -15.53 -13.56 12.05
N LYS A 292 -14.71 -14.52 11.61
CA LYS A 292 -15.05 -15.48 10.57
C LYS A 292 -16.29 -16.31 10.90
N ASN A 293 -16.38 -16.84 12.12
CA ASN A 293 -17.51 -17.67 12.56
C ASN A 293 -18.84 -16.91 12.63
N ASN A 294 -18.79 -15.58 12.72
CA ASN A 294 -19.98 -14.75 12.71
C ASN A 294 -20.48 -14.43 11.27
N PHE A 295 -19.70 -14.70 10.21
CA PHE A 295 -20.15 -14.55 8.83
C PHE A 295 -20.59 -15.89 8.22
N ILE A 296 -21.91 -16.06 8.03
CA ILE A 296 -22.50 -17.24 7.36
C ILE A 296 -22.09 -17.27 5.87
N ASN A 297 -21.79 -18.46 5.34
CA ASN A 297 -21.50 -18.72 3.91
C ASN A 297 -20.23 -18.06 3.34
N THR A 298 -19.13 -18.06 4.09
CA THR A 298 -17.82 -17.57 3.63
C THR A 298 -16.79 -18.68 3.36
N THR A 299 -17.27 -19.91 3.13
CA THR A 299 -16.45 -21.07 2.75
C THR A 299 -15.82 -20.88 1.37
N GLY A 300 -14.55 -21.25 1.21
CA GLY A 300 -13.85 -21.20 -0.08
C GLY A 300 -13.21 -19.86 -0.47
N LEU A 301 -13.33 -18.80 0.35
CA LEU A 301 -12.74 -17.49 0.03
C LEU A 301 -11.21 -17.51 -0.11
N ASP A 302 -10.54 -18.41 0.59
CA ASP A 302 -9.08 -18.58 0.51
C ASP A 302 -8.61 -19.05 -0.89
N SER A 303 -9.51 -19.65 -1.69
CA SER A 303 -9.18 -20.07 -3.06
C SER A 303 -9.04 -18.89 -4.04
N LEU A 304 -9.57 -17.71 -3.69
CA LEU A 304 -9.54 -16.48 -4.49
C LEU A 304 -8.24 -15.66 -4.33
N SER A 305 -7.27 -16.17 -3.56
CA SER A 305 -5.94 -15.55 -3.47
C SER A 305 -5.24 -15.53 -4.83
N LEU A 306 -4.62 -14.39 -5.18
CA LEU A 306 -3.81 -14.18 -6.40
C LEU A 306 -2.79 -15.29 -6.69
N PHE A 307 -2.38 -16.03 -5.66
CA PHE A 307 -1.27 -17.00 -5.72
C PHE A 307 -1.71 -18.47 -5.66
N SER A 308 -3.02 -18.74 -5.55
CA SER A 308 -3.54 -20.08 -5.82
C SER A 308 -3.32 -20.50 -7.28
N ALA A 309 -3.23 -19.52 -8.20
CA ALA A 309 -3.04 -19.72 -9.63
C ALA A 309 -1.59 -20.06 -10.05
N GLU A 310 -0.57 -19.67 -9.27
CA GLU A 310 0.84 -20.01 -9.57
C GLU A 310 1.18 -21.49 -9.29
N LYS A 311 0.28 -22.24 -8.65
CA LYS A 311 0.41 -23.70 -8.56
C LYS A 311 0.20 -24.43 -9.89
N MET A 312 -0.29 -23.75 -10.94
CA MET A 312 -0.28 -24.26 -12.30
C MET A 312 0.69 -23.41 -13.14
N GLY A 313 1.85 -23.98 -13.44
CA GLY A 313 3.00 -23.29 -14.05
C GLY A 313 2.70 -22.63 -15.41
N GLY A 314 2.21 -21.39 -15.38
CA GLY A 314 2.11 -20.52 -16.54
C GLY A 314 3.12 -19.37 -16.41
N GLN A 315 4.13 -19.36 -17.28
CA GLN A 315 5.00 -18.19 -17.47
C GLN A 315 4.12 -16.99 -17.85
N LYS A 316 4.05 -15.96 -16.99
CA LYS A 316 3.50 -14.66 -17.39
C LYS A 316 4.56 -13.92 -18.20
N GLN A 317 4.41 -13.91 -19.52
CA GLN A 317 4.96 -12.83 -20.34
C GLN A 317 4.26 -11.53 -19.94
N ILE A 318 5.06 -10.57 -19.47
CA ILE A 318 4.62 -9.18 -19.32
C ILE A 318 4.40 -8.66 -20.74
N SER A 319 3.14 -8.56 -21.16
CA SER A 319 2.77 -7.86 -22.39
C SER A 319 2.63 -6.38 -22.06
N VAL A 320 3.56 -5.58 -22.58
CA VAL A 320 3.43 -4.12 -22.64
C VAL A 320 2.26 -3.81 -23.59
N PRO A 321 1.28 -2.97 -23.22
CA PRO A 321 0.25 -2.54 -24.14
C PRO A 321 0.89 -1.75 -25.28
N GLN A 322 0.77 -2.21 -26.52
CA GLN A 322 1.06 -1.40 -27.70
C GLN A 322 -0.14 -0.52 -27.99
N ASP A 323 0.03 0.80 -27.89
CA ASP A 323 -0.91 1.78 -28.42
C ASP A 323 -0.95 1.66 -29.95
N THR A 324 -2.00 1.06 -30.49
CA THR A 324 -2.31 1.10 -31.92
C THR A 324 -2.96 2.44 -32.27
N SER A 325 -2.14 3.45 -32.50
CA SER A 325 -2.56 4.58 -33.35
C SER A 325 -2.36 4.18 -34.81
N ALA A 326 -3.40 3.58 -35.39
CA ALA A 326 -3.50 3.45 -36.84
C ALA A 326 -3.75 4.85 -37.41
N ALA A 327 -2.68 5.48 -37.91
CA ALA A 327 -2.80 6.62 -38.80
C ALA A 327 -3.43 6.14 -40.12
N THR A 328 -4.68 6.52 -40.33
CA THR A 328 -5.35 6.46 -41.63
C THR A 328 -4.62 7.45 -42.55
N LEU A 329 -3.80 6.93 -43.46
CA LEU A 329 -3.30 7.69 -44.60
C LEU A 329 -4.40 7.67 -45.68
N SER A 330 -4.94 8.85 -45.96
CA SER A 330 -5.64 9.18 -47.21
C SER A 330 -4.64 9.47 -48.32
#